data_AF-A0A661XFH6-F1
#
_entry.id   AF-A0A661XFH6-F1
#
_cell.length_a   1.000
_cell.length_b   1.000
_cell.length_c   1.000
_cell.angle_alpha   90.00
_cell.angle_beta   90.00
_cell.angle_gamma   90.00
#
_symmetry.space_group_name_H-M   'P 1'
#
loop_
_entity.id
_entity.type
_entity.pdbx_description
1 polymer ?
#
loop_
_entity_poly.entity_id
_entity_poly.type
_entity_poly.pdbx_seq_one_letter_code
_entity_poly.pdbx_strand_id
1 'polypeptide(L)'
;MQKVEILTSYSHAGQYHALQSAVTFNRDGLWFYDHITFSRHGTLRNTLVQIISKSPAGMTHKELKILLHIQVQNTLTNLIKAKKLQRRSSPGQTFVYLSNEHSKALEQWQKRQSLDDSAAGITLPSETVVIDILLEIIRGDERVVNESVLGSRLKKRGIAVSQKQLVYVFTYYDIKKN
;
A
#
# COMPACT_ATOMS: atom_id res chain seq x y z
N MET A 1 -5.37 22.20 33.03
CA MET A 1 -5.96 20.87 32.70
C MET A 1 -5.19 20.31 31.52
N GLN A 2 -4.60 19.12 31.66
CA GLN A 2 -3.91 18.46 30.55
C GLN A 2 -4.98 17.83 29.65
N LYS A 3 -5.01 18.22 28.37
CA LYS A 3 -6.01 17.75 27.41
C LYS A 3 -5.72 16.28 27.09
N VAL A 4 -6.60 15.38 27.49
CA VAL A 4 -6.51 13.95 27.16
C VAL A 4 -7.01 13.77 25.72
N GLU A 5 -6.12 13.41 24.81
CA GLU A 5 -6.48 13.08 23.43
C GLU A 5 -6.88 11.61 23.32
N ILE A 6 -8.14 11.38 22.93
CA ILE A 6 -8.71 10.05 22.75
C ILE A 6 -8.87 9.80 21.25
N LEU A 7 -8.37 8.66 20.81
CA LEU A 7 -8.54 8.14 19.47
C LEU A 7 -9.78 7.24 19.43
N THR A 8 -10.50 7.29 18.32
CA THR A 8 -11.64 6.40 18.04
C THR A 8 -11.25 5.45 16.92
N SER A 9 -11.61 4.17 17.05
CA SER A 9 -11.33 3.17 16.02
C SER A 9 -11.99 3.54 14.70
N TYR A 10 -11.34 3.24 13.58
CA TYR A 10 -12.00 3.35 12.28
C TYR A 10 -12.74 2.06 11.89
N SER A 11 -12.46 0.95 12.57
CA SER A 11 -13.23 -0.29 12.53
C SER A 11 -14.38 -0.29 13.55
N HIS A 12 -15.25 -1.31 13.46
CA HIS A 12 -16.36 -1.55 14.39
C HIS A 12 -17.28 -0.33 14.59
N ALA A 13 -17.45 0.48 13.54
CA ALA A 13 -18.21 1.74 13.60
C ALA A 13 -17.75 2.71 14.70
N GLY A 14 -16.47 2.66 15.11
CA GLY A 14 -15.92 3.58 16.11
C GLY A 14 -16.27 3.26 17.56
N GLN A 15 -16.58 2.01 17.87
CA GLN A 15 -16.94 1.58 19.23
C GLN A 15 -15.76 1.52 20.21
N TYR A 16 -14.52 1.52 19.71
CA TYR A 16 -13.33 1.39 20.56
C TYR A 16 -12.56 2.69 20.65
N HIS A 17 -12.02 2.94 21.85
CA HIS A 17 -11.28 4.14 22.17
C HIS A 17 -9.92 3.81 22.76
N ALA A 18 -8.92 4.62 22.42
CA ALA A 18 -7.57 4.48 22.96
C ALA A 18 -7.02 5.85 23.34
N LEU A 19 -6.24 5.90 24.43
CA LEU A 19 -5.49 7.09 24.78
C LEU A 19 -4.37 7.28 23.76
N GLN A 20 -4.26 8.47 23.17
CA GLN A 20 -3.24 8.74 22.17
C GLN A 20 -1.81 8.53 22.69
N SER A 21 -1.58 8.74 23.99
CA SER A 21 -0.31 8.48 24.66
C SER A 21 0.07 6.99 24.74
N ALA A 22 -0.89 6.08 24.59
CA ALA A 22 -0.69 4.63 24.63
C ALA A 22 -0.56 4.00 23.24
N VAL A 23 -0.63 4.80 22.17
CA VAL A 23 -0.69 4.33 20.79
C VAL A 23 0.64 4.60 20.06
N THR A 24 1.14 3.58 19.37
CA THR A 24 2.30 3.71 18.47
C THR A 24 1.86 3.48 17.03
N PHE A 25 1.78 4.54 16.23
CA PHE A 25 1.41 4.44 14.83
C PHE A 25 2.55 3.93 13.95
N ASN A 26 2.22 3.11 12.96
CA ASN A 26 3.14 2.71 11.91
C ASN A 26 3.39 3.88 10.92
N ARG A 27 4.20 3.60 9.88
CA ARG A 27 4.57 4.60 8.85
C ARG A 27 3.34 5.19 8.14
N ASP A 28 2.30 4.39 7.91
CA ASP A 28 1.05 4.81 7.29
C ASP A 28 0.12 5.57 8.24
N GLY A 29 0.46 5.64 9.54
CA GLY A 29 -0.37 6.29 10.55
C GLY A 29 -1.46 5.41 11.12
N LEU A 30 -1.32 4.11 10.96
CA LEU A 30 -2.26 3.10 11.43
C LEU A 30 -1.69 2.44 12.69
N TRP A 31 -2.58 2.12 13.61
CA TRP A 31 -2.27 1.29 14.76
C TRP A 31 -3.27 0.15 14.81
N PHE A 32 -2.75 -1.05 14.98
CA PHE A 32 -3.53 -2.28 15.02
C PHE A 32 -3.37 -2.87 16.41
N TYR A 33 -4.49 -3.13 17.06
CA TYR A 33 -4.54 -3.80 18.36
C TYR A 33 -5.53 -4.95 18.25
N ASP A 34 -5.01 -6.16 18.15
CA ASP A 34 -5.80 -7.36 17.85
C ASP A 34 -6.64 -7.16 16.57
N HIS A 35 -7.96 -7.27 16.64
CA HIS A 35 -8.90 -7.07 15.53
C HIS A 35 -9.35 -5.60 15.39
N ILE A 36 -8.87 -4.70 16.26
CA ILE A 36 -9.27 -3.29 16.30
C ILE A 36 -8.22 -2.44 15.61
N THR A 37 -8.70 -1.46 14.85
CA THR A 37 -7.86 -0.65 13.99
C THR A 37 -8.12 0.85 14.19
N PHE A 38 -7.03 1.59 14.32
CA PHE A 38 -6.99 3.02 14.60
C PHE A 38 -6.13 3.75 13.59
N SER A 39 -6.44 5.03 13.39
CA SER A 39 -5.71 5.90 12.48
C SER A 39 -5.50 7.25 13.14
N ARG A 40 -4.31 7.83 12.96
CA ARG A 40 -4.06 9.23 13.35
C ARG A 40 -4.96 10.23 12.62
N HIS A 41 -5.61 9.79 11.54
CA HIS A 41 -6.58 10.57 10.77
C HIS A 41 -8.02 10.38 11.27
N GLY A 42 -8.22 9.63 12.35
CA GLY A 42 -9.51 9.37 12.98
C GLY A 42 -10.34 8.38 12.16
N THR A 43 -11.34 8.89 11.45
CA THR A 43 -12.33 8.04 10.75
C THR A 43 -11.74 7.31 9.54
N LEU A 44 -12.40 6.22 9.14
CA LEU A 44 -12.06 5.49 7.91
C LEU A 44 -12.09 6.40 6.68
N ARG A 45 -13.07 7.31 6.61
CA ARG A 45 -13.22 8.29 5.52
C ARG A 45 -11.97 9.16 5.38
N ASN A 46 -11.53 9.78 6.47
CA ASN A 46 -10.36 10.66 6.47
C ASN A 46 -9.08 9.88 6.20
N THR A 47 -8.98 8.67 6.76
CA THR A 47 -7.85 7.77 6.58
C THR A 47 -7.68 7.38 5.12
N LEU A 48 -8.76 6.98 4.42
CA LEU A 48 -8.73 6.66 2.99
C LEU A 48 -8.27 7.85 2.15
N VAL A 49 -8.79 9.06 2.42
CA VAL A 49 -8.36 10.26 1.70
C VAL A 49 -6.87 10.50 1.89
N GLN A 50 -6.37 10.43 3.12
CA GLN A 50 -4.95 10.69 3.41
C GLN A 50 -4.02 9.63 2.81
N ILE A 51 -4.36 8.35 2.94
CA ILE A 51 -3.57 7.25 2.38
C ILE A 51 -3.54 7.33 0.85
N ILE A 52 -4.69 7.48 0.20
CA ILE A 52 -4.76 7.50 -1.26
C ILE A 52 -4.11 8.75 -1.83
N SER A 53 -4.28 9.91 -1.21
CA SER A 53 -3.64 11.16 -1.66
C SER A 53 -2.12 11.16 -1.47
N LYS A 54 -1.58 10.37 -0.53
CA LYS A 54 -0.13 10.22 -0.33
C LYS A 54 0.48 9.08 -1.12
N SER A 55 -0.33 8.13 -1.59
CA SER A 55 0.17 7.02 -2.42
C SER A 55 0.81 7.53 -3.70
N PRO A 56 1.98 7.02 -4.10
CA PRO A 56 2.64 7.45 -5.33
C PRO A 56 1.93 6.99 -6.61
N ALA A 57 1.12 5.93 -6.57
CA ALA A 57 0.46 5.34 -7.75
C ALA A 57 -1.07 5.18 -7.58
N GLY A 58 -1.65 5.90 -6.61
CA GLY A 58 -3.00 5.62 -6.14
C GLY A 58 -3.10 4.24 -5.50
N MET A 59 -4.31 3.76 -5.25
CA MET A 59 -4.52 2.43 -4.68
C MET A 59 -5.79 1.77 -5.20
N THR A 60 -5.74 0.46 -5.36
CA THR A 60 -6.89 -0.38 -5.67
C THR A 60 -7.67 -0.72 -4.41
N HIS A 61 -8.89 -1.21 -4.59
CA HIS A 61 -9.69 -1.74 -3.49
C HIS A 61 -8.96 -2.85 -2.72
N LYS A 62 -8.30 -3.78 -3.43
CA LYS A 62 -7.59 -4.91 -2.83
C LYS A 62 -6.43 -4.44 -1.95
N GLU A 63 -5.59 -3.53 -2.46
CA GLU A 63 -4.47 -2.94 -1.71
C GLU A 63 -4.96 -2.23 -0.45
N LEU A 64 -6.05 -1.45 -0.55
CA LEU A 64 -6.62 -0.75 0.60
C LEU A 64 -7.22 -1.70 1.64
N LYS A 65 -7.89 -2.76 1.21
CA LYS A 65 -8.44 -3.78 2.13
C LYS A 65 -7.32 -4.46 2.91
N ILE A 66 -6.23 -4.83 2.23
CA ILE A 66 -5.06 -5.44 2.86
C ILE A 66 -4.44 -4.46 3.85
N LEU A 67 -4.20 -3.21 3.45
CA LEU A 67 -3.57 -2.21 4.31
C LEU A 67 -4.41 -1.86 5.55
N LEU A 68 -5.74 -1.74 5.39
CA LEU A 68 -6.63 -1.25 6.45
C LEU A 68 -7.27 -2.37 7.30
N HIS A 69 -7.08 -3.63 6.91
CA HIS A 69 -7.65 -4.83 7.54
C HIS A 69 -9.18 -4.89 7.55
N ILE A 70 -9.87 -4.04 6.77
CA ILE A 70 -11.34 -4.00 6.68
C ILE A 70 -11.83 -3.75 5.26
N GLN A 71 -13.11 -4.02 5.02
CA GLN A 71 -13.78 -3.69 3.77
C GLN A 71 -13.99 -2.17 3.65
N VAL A 72 -13.71 -1.61 2.47
CA VAL A 72 -13.70 -0.15 2.24
C VAL A 72 -14.61 0.30 1.09
N GLN A 73 -15.29 -0.62 0.40
CA GLN A 73 -16.08 -0.35 -0.82
C GLN A 73 -17.14 0.74 -0.59
N ASN A 74 -17.89 0.64 0.51
CA ASN A 74 -18.97 1.57 0.82
C ASN A 74 -18.42 2.98 1.06
N THR A 75 -17.35 3.09 1.84
CA THR A 75 -16.70 4.37 2.13
C THR A 75 -16.06 4.97 0.89
N LEU A 76 -15.40 4.16 0.05
CA LEU A 76 -14.85 4.60 -1.24
C LEU A 76 -15.94 5.13 -2.17
N THR A 77 -17.07 4.42 -2.28
CA THR A 77 -18.22 4.84 -3.10
C THR A 77 -18.73 6.20 -2.64
N ASN A 78 -18.86 6.40 -1.32
CA ASN A 78 -19.27 7.68 -0.75
C ASN A 78 -18.23 8.79 -0.97
N LEU A 79 -16.94 8.46 -0.96
CA LEU A 79 -15.85 9.42 -1.23
C LEU A 79 -15.82 9.86 -2.70
N ILE A 80 -16.06 8.95 -3.65
CA ILE A 80 -16.19 9.29 -5.08
C ILE A 80 -17.40 10.18 -5.32
N LYS A 81 -18.58 9.80 -4.77
CA LYS A 81 -19.80 10.63 -4.88
C LYS A 81 -19.59 12.03 -4.30
N ALA A 82 -18.84 12.14 -3.20
CA ALA A 82 -18.53 13.40 -2.55
C ALA A 82 -17.36 14.17 -3.20
N LYS A 83 -16.82 13.71 -4.35
CA LYS A 83 -15.66 14.31 -5.04
C LYS A 83 -14.47 14.55 -4.09
N LYS A 84 -14.23 13.59 -3.18
CA LYS A 84 -13.07 13.60 -2.28
C LYS A 84 -11.92 12.74 -2.79
N LEU A 85 -12.20 11.86 -3.75
CA LEU A 85 -11.25 11.03 -4.47
C LEU A 85 -11.71 10.91 -5.92
N GLN A 86 -10.79 10.54 -6.80
CA GLN A 86 -11.10 10.16 -8.17
C GLN A 86 -10.98 8.64 -8.33
N ARG A 87 -11.61 8.11 -9.38
CA ARG A 87 -11.53 6.69 -9.73
C ARG A 87 -11.26 6.55 -11.22
N ARG A 88 -10.29 5.70 -11.59
CA ARG A 88 -10.01 5.31 -12.97
C ARG A 88 -10.03 3.78 -13.08
N SER A 89 -10.34 3.28 -14.27
CA SER A 89 -10.25 1.85 -14.57
C SER A 89 -8.88 1.55 -15.15
N SER A 90 -8.18 0.56 -14.59
CA SER A 90 -6.99 -0.03 -15.21
C SER A 90 -7.40 -1.18 -16.15
N PRO A 91 -6.48 -1.66 -17.01
CA PRO A 91 -6.68 -2.92 -17.72
C PRO A 91 -7.01 -4.06 -16.75
N GLY A 92 -7.91 -4.98 -17.13
CA GLY A 92 -8.36 -6.08 -16.27
C GLY A 92 -9.45 -5.71 -15.26
N GLN A 93 -10.26 -4.67 -15.53
CA GLN A 93 -11.44 -4.26 -14.75
C GLN A 93 -11.17 -3.91 -13.27
N THR A 94 -9.94 -3.62 -12.90
CA THR A 94 -9.61 -3.17 -11.55
C THR A 94 -9.73 -1.65 -11.47
N PHE A 95 -10.43 -1.16 -10.45
CA PHE A 95 -10.51 0.27 -10.19
C PHE A 95 -9.34 0.74 -9.33
N VAL A 96 -8.68 1.80 -9.79
CA VAL A 96 -7.66 2.53 -9.05
C VAL A 96 -8.28 3.83 -8.54
N TYR A 97 -8.15 4.06 -7.25
CA TYR A 97 -8.58 5.26 -6.56
C TYR A 97 -7.40 6.22 -6.45
N LEU A 98 -7.64 7.48 -6.79
CA LEU A 98 -6.64 8.53 -6.93
C LEU A 98 -7.02 9.73 -6.08
N SER A 99 -6.06 10.61 -5.84
CA SER A 99 -6.29 11.92 -5.22
C SER A 99 -7.38 12.70 -5.97
N ASN A 100 -8.08 13.59 -5.27
CA ASN A 100 -8.99 14.52 -5.93
C ASN A 100 -8.29 15.71 -6.59
N GLU A 101 -7.05 16.00 -6.17
CA GLU A 101 -6.22 17.05 -6.76
C GLU A 101 -5.73 16.61 -8.14
N HIS A 102 -6.06 17.38 -9.18
CA HIS A 102 -5.87 16.95 -10.58
C HIS A 102 -4.42 16.65 -10.95
N SER A 103 -3.46 17.50 -10.55
CA SER A 103 -2.02 17.30 -10.77
C SER A 103 -1.55 15.99 -10.17
N LYS A 104 -1.82 15.77 -8.86
CA LYS A 104 -1.46 14.53 -8.16
C LYS A 104 -2.14 13.31 -8.75
N ALA A 105 -3.42 13.41 -9.11
CA ALA A 105 -4.14 12.30 -9.72
C ALA A 105 -3.52 11.88 -11.06
N LEU A 106 -3.04 12.85 -11.84
CA LEU A 106 -2.33 12.59 -13.09
C LEU A 106 -0.97 11.92 -12.84
N GLU A 107 -0.17 12.41 -11.91
CA GLU A 107 1.11 11.81 -11.52
C GLU A 107 0.94 10.37 -11.03
N GLN A 108 -0.04 10.16 -10.13
CA GLN A 108 -0.40 8.84 -9.63
C GLN A 108 -0.80 7.89 -10.75
N TRP A 109 -1.61 8.37 -11.69
CA TRP A 109 -2.06 7.57 -12.83
C TRP A 109 -0.92 7.21 -13.78
N GLN A 110 -0.02 8.15 -14.06
CA GLN A 110 1.17 7.90 -14.89
C GLN A 110 2.07 6.85 -14.24
N LYS A 111 2.34 6.98 -12.93
CA LYS A 111 3.14 5.99 -12.20
C LYS A 111 2.46 4.63 -12.11
N ARG A 112 1.13 4.59 -12.05
CA ARG A 112 0.37 3.32 -12.12
C ARG A 112 0.52 2.64 -13.48
N GLN A 113 0.37 3.40 -14.56
CA GLN A 113 0.53 2.86 -15.91
C GLN A 113 1.95 2.35 -16.13
N SER A 114 2.99 3.04 -15.66
CA SER A 114 4.37 2.53 -15.80
C SER A 114 4.61 1.24 -15.01
N LEU A 115 3.95 1.06 -13.85
CA LEU A 115 3.97 -0.20 -13.10
C LEU A 115 3.25 -1.32 -13.85
N ASP A 116 2.07 -1.03 -14.40
CA ASP A 116 1.26 -1.99 -15.15
C ASP A 116 1.95 -2.37 -16.48
N ASP A 117 2.59 -1.42 -17.18
CA ASP A 117 3.37 -1.65 -18.40
C ASP A 117 4.65 -2.43 -18.11
N SER A 118 5.31 -2.14 -16.99
CA SER A 118 6.44 -2.94 -16.53
C SER A 118 5.99 -4.38 -16.25
N ALA A 119 4.79 -4.57 -15.71
CA ALA A 119 4.20 -5.89 -15.50
C ALA A 119 3.67 -6.55 -16.78
N ALA A 120 3.33 -5.77 -17.81
CA ALA A 120 2.80 -6.27 -19.08
C ALA A 120 3.89 -7.04 -19.84
N GLY A 121 3.69 -8.35 -19.97
CA GLY A 121 4.71 -9.26 -20.52
C GLY A 121 5.63 -9.89 -19.47
N ILE A 122 5.35 -9.66 -18.18
CA ILE A 122 5.94 -10.42 -17.07
C ILE A 122 4.88 -11.40 -16.55
N THR A 123 5.19 -12.69 -16.50
CA THR A 123 4.44 -13.61 -15.64
C THR A 123 4.64 -13.14 -14.21
N LEU A 124 3.61 -12.52 -13.61
CA LEU A 124 3.69 -12.00 -12.23
C LEU A 124 4.27 -13.11 -11.34
N PRO A 125 5.30 -12.80 -10.54
CA PRO A 125 5.85 -13.77 -9.62
C PRO A 125 4.72 -14.21 -8.68
N SER A 126 4.65 -15.52 -8.41
CA SER A 126 3.68 -16.01 -7.42
C SER A 126 3.92 -15.32 -6.08
N GLU A 127 2.90 -15.28 -5.23
CA GLU A 127 2.99 -14.65 -3.91
C GLU A 127 4.16 -15.23 -3.09
N THR A 128 4.40 -16.54 -3.20
CA THR A 128 5.56 -17.22 -2.61
C THR A 128 6.89 -16.66 -3.14
N VAL A 129 7.02 -16.45 -4.44
CA VAL A 129 8.23 -15.89 -5.05
C VAL A 129 8.44 -14.43 -4.62
N VAL A 130 7.38 -13.64 -4.51
CA VAL A 130 7.46 -12.27 -3.96
C VAL A 130 7.96 -12.29 -2.52
N ILE A 131 7.40 -13.16 -1.68
CA ILE A 131 7.83 -13.33 -0.29
C ILE A 131 9.30 -13.74 -0.23
N ASP A 132 9.75 -14.69 -1.05
CA ASP A 132 11.15 -15.11 -1.08
C ASP A 132 12.10 -13.97 -1.50
N ILE A 133 11.72 -13.17 -2.50
CA ILE A 133 12.48 -11.99 -2.92
C ILE A 133 12.60 -10.99 -1.76
N LEU A 134 11.48 -10.66 -1.10
CA LEU A 134 11.47 -9.71 0.02
C LEU A 134 12.23 -10.25 1.24
N LEU A 135 12.10 -11.53 1.56
CA LEU A 135 12.86 -12.18 2.64
C LEU A 135 14.35 -12.18 2.35
N GLU A 136 14.76 -12.41 1.11
CA GLU A 136 16.17 -12.37 0.73
C GLU A 136 16.75 -10.95 0.86
N ILE A 137 15.96 -9.91 0.58
CA ILE A 137 16.34 -8.51 0.82
C ILE A 137 16.47 -8.23 2.32
N ILE A 138 15.51 -8.69 3.14
CA ILE A 138 15.52 -8.47 4.60
C ILE A 138 16.69 -9.21 5.26
N ARG A 139 17.03 -10.41 4.77
CA ARG A 139 18.13 -11.23 5.29
C ARG A 139 19.50 -10.77 4.80
N GLY A 140 19.56 -10.09 3.66
CA GLY A 140 20.78 -9.48 3.19
C GLY A 140 21.13 -8.26 4.04
N ASP A 141 22.28 -8.28 4.72
CA ASP A 141 22.83 -7.14 5.46
C ASP A 141 23.19 -5.92 4.57
N GLU A 142 22.97 -6.02 3.26
CA GLU A 142 23.33 -4.99 2.31
C GLU A 142 22.24 -3.90 2.27
N ARG A 143 22.61 -2.69 2.70
CA ARG A 143 21.85 -1.45 2.47
C ARG A 143 21.58 -1.16 0.98
N VAL A 144 22.17 -1.95 0.08
CA VAL A 144 22.15 -1.81 -1.38
C VAL A 144 21.67 -3.13 -2.00
N VAL A 145 20.54 -3.10 -2.71
CA VAL A 145 20.00 -4.30 -3.36
C VAL A 145 20.56 -4.42 -4.77
N ASN A 146 21.59 -5.26 -4.96
CA ASN A 146 22.07 -5.61 -6.30
C ASN A 146 21.22 -6.74 -6.90
N GLU A 147 20.44 -6.44 -7.95
CA GLU A 147 19.52 -7.41 -8.57
C GLU A 147 20.23 -8.66 -9.10
N SER A 148 21.46 -8.52 -9.60
CA SER A 148 22.23 -9.65 -10.14
C SER A 148 22.67 -10.61 -9.04
N VAL A 149 23.06 -10.06 -7.87
CA VAL A 149 23.43 -10.83 -6.68
C VAL A 149 22.19 -11.50 -6.09
N LEU A 150 21.09 -10.75 -5.96
CA LEU A 150 19.84 -11.26 -5.43
C LEU A 150 19.26 -12.39 -6.30
N GLY A 151 19.22 -12.18 -7.63
CA GLY A 151 18.79 -13.21 -8.58
C GLY A 151 19.66 -14.46 -8.52
N SER A 152 20.98 -14.31 -8.34
CA SER A 152 21.90 -15.43 -8.18
C SER A 152 21.67 -16.21 -6.87
N ARG A 153 21.42 -15.53 -5.75
CA ARG A 153 21.10 -16.17 -4.45
C ARG A 153 19.77 -16.92 -4.50
N LEU A 154 18.74 -16.33 -5.09
CA LEU A 154 17.44 -16.96 -5.28
C LEU A 154 17.55 -18.20 -6.19
N LYS A 155 18.32 -18.13 -7.27
CA LYS A 155 18.59 -19.27 -8.15
C LYS A 155 19.31 -20.41 -7.43
N LYS A 156 20.28 -20.12 -6.55
CA LYS A 156 20.96 -21.14 -5.72
C LYS A 156 19.99 -21.85 -4.76
N ARG A 157 18.93 -21.17 -4.31
CA ARG A 157 17.85 -21.75 -3.50
C ARG A 157 16.79 -22.49 -4.33
N GLY A 158 16.98 -22.63 -5.64
CA GLY A 158 16.03 -23.29 -6.55
C GLY A 158 14.84 -22.43 -6.95
N ILE A 159 14.86 -21.13 -6.65
CA ILE A 159 13.77 -20.21 -6.94
C ILE A 159 14.07 -19.52 -8.27
N ALA A 160 13.29 -19.84 -9.30
CA ALA A 160 13.44 -19.24 -10.63
C ALA A 160 12.77 -17.86 -10.66
N VAL A 161 13.59 -16.81 -10.72
CA VAL A 161 13.11 -15.42 -10.84
C VAL A 161 13.79 -14.75 -12.02
N SER A 162 13.00 -14.18 -12.93
CA SER A 162 13.50 -13.38 -14.04
C SER A 162 13.90 -11.97 -13.57
N GLN A 163 14.85 -11.34 -14.26
CA GLN A 163 15.25 -9.96 -13.97
C GLN A 163 14.07 -8.99 -14.03
N LYS A 164 13.15 -9.20 -14.98
CA LYS A 164 11.94 -8.40 -15.09
C LYS A 164 11.05 -8.53 -13.83
N GLN A 165 10.88 -9.73 -13.28
CA GLN A 165 10.13 -9.94 -12.03
C GLN A 165 10.78 -9.24 -10.83
N LEU A 166 12.12 -9.23 -10.74
CA LEU A 166 12.84 -8.48 -9.70
C LEU A 166 12.58 -6.98 -9.81
N VAL A 167 12.71 -6.42 -11.01
CA VAL A 167 12.43 -5.00 -11.28
C VAL A 167 10.99 -4.64 -10.92
N TYR A 168 10.02 -5.49 -11.27
CA TYR A 168 8.62 -5.30 -10.90
C TYR A 168 8.45 -5.22 -9.38
N VAL A 169 8.99 -6.18 -8.63
CA VAL A 169 8.86 -6.22 -7.15
C VAL A 169 9.53 -4.98 -6.54
N PHE A 170 10.72 -4.59 -6.98
CA PHE A 170 11.40 -3.41 -6.43
C PHE A 170 10.62 -2.13 -6.70
N THR A 171 10.08 -1.98 -7.90
CA THR A 171 9.31 -0.77 -8.28
C THR A 171 7.97 -0.72 -7.56
N TYR A 172 7.28 -1.86 -7.43
CA TYR A 172 5.98 -1.95 -6.77
C TYR A 172 6.07 -1.66 -5.27
N TYR A 173 7.09 -2.17 -4.60
CA TYR A 173 7.30 -1.97 -3.16
C TYR A 173 8.19 -0.75 -2.83
N ASP A 174 8.53 0.09 -3.81
CA ASP A 174 9.39 1.28 -3.66
C ASP A 174 10.73 0.98 -2.97
N ILE A 175 11.32 -0.18 -3.29
CA ILE A 175 12.60 -0.62 -2.73
C ILE A 175 13.72 0.16 -3.43
N LYS A 176 14.34 1.08 -2.70
CA LYS A 176 15.36 1.99 -3.25
C LYS A 176 16.60 1.22 -3.73
N LYS A 177 16.96 1.45 -5.00
CA LYS A 177 18.33 1.28 -5.50
C LYS A 177 19.12 2.52 -5.12
N ASN A 178 20.21 2.35 -4.37
CA ASN A 178 21.26 3.36 -4.28
C ASN A 178 22.54 2.76 -4.85
#